data_AF-A0A254QGE1-F1
#
_entry.id   AF-A0A254QGE1-F1
#
_cell.length_a   1.000
_cell.length_b   1.000
_cell.length_c   1.000
_cell.angle_alpha   90.00
_cell.angle_beta   90.00
_cell.angle_gamma   90.00
#
_symmetry.space_group_name_H-M   'P 1'
#
loop_
_entity.id
_entity.type
_entity.pdbx_description
1 polymer ?
#
loop_
_entity_poly.entity_id
_entity_poly.type
_entity_poly.pdbx_seq_one_letter_code
_entity_poly.pdbx_strand_id
1 'polypeptide(L)'
;MDDKLVTALVAGIVSLLVSGIGFASAWFGLRAKRQELERQFGAKYMERLYELRLKEYPVAFQITKGLTVPPKAWKSYQREAILQKKIDLSEWINGTAGLIASADVIRAVRPLISTLGAPYGNGNEYQKAQMQKMISLTIQLRRELRRDVQFLHRSDDSRKRRGEYGEVVEDPNLEVNA
;
A
#
# COMPACT_ATOMS: atom_id res chain seq x y z
N MET A 1 56.61 -13.89 -44.20
CA MET A 1 55.82 -14.43 -43.07
C MET A 1 54.70 -15.25 -43.68
N ASP A 2 54.43 -16.45 -43.17
CA ASP A 2 53.44 -17.36 -43.73
C ASP A 2 52.02 -16.74 -43.68
N ASP A 3 51.34 -16.60 -44.82
CA ASP A 3 49.98 -16.04 -44.92
C ASP A 3 48.97 -16.76 -44.01
N LYS A 4 49.24 -18.04 -43.72
CA LYS A 4 48.47 -18.87 -42.79
C LYS A 4 48.55 -18.33 -41.36
N LEU A 5 49.71 -17.82 -40.95
CA LEU A 5 49.95 -17.30 -39.59
C LEU A 5 49.25 -15.94 -39.40
N VAL A 6 49.25 -15.10 -40.43
CA VAL A 6 48.52 -13.82 -40.43
C VAL A 6 47.01 -14.06 -40.38
N THR A 7 46.52 -15.02 -41.18
CA THR A 7 45.09 -15.37 -41.22
C THR A 7 44.61 -15.96 -39.89
N ALA A 8 45.41 -16.84 -39.26
CA ALA A 8 45.10 -17.39 -37.94
C ALA A 8 45.08 -16.32 -36.84
N LEU A 9 46.01 -15.36 -36.88
CA LEU A 9 46.05 -14.24 -35.93
C LEU A 9 44.81 -13.34 -36.07
N VAL A 10 44.44 -12.98 -37.30
CA VAL A 10 43.24 -12.17 -37.57
C VAL A 10 41.97 -12.91 -37.11
N ALA A 11 41.84 -14.20 -37.42
CA ALA A 11 40.71 -15.02 -36.98
C ALA A 11 40.59 -15.09 -35.44
N GLY A 12 41.73 -15.21 -34.74
CA GLY A 12 41.79 -15.18 -33.28
C GLY A 12 41.31 -13.85 -32.68
N ILE A 13 41.76 -12.72 -33.26
CA ILE A 13 41.35 -11.38 -32.83
C ILE A 13 39.86 -11.15 -33.08
N VAL A 14 39.36 -11.53 -34.26
CA VAL A 14 37.93 -11.41 -34.59
C VAL A 14 37.08 -12.25 -33.62
N SER A 15 37.51 -13.47 -33.29
CA SER A 15 36.79 -14.33 -32.34
C SER A 15 36.74 -13.72 -30.93
N LEU A 16 37.84 -13.11 -30.48
CA LEU A 16 37.90 -12.37 -29.22
C LEU A 16 36.95 -11.17 -29.20
N LEU A 17 36.90 -10.39 -30.28
CA LEU A 17 36.00 -9.24 -30.39
C LEU A 17 34.53 -9.67 -30.38
N VAL A 18 34.17 -10.70 -31.16
CA VAL A 18 32.81 -11.23 -31.21
C VAL A 18 32.40 -11.78 -29.83
N SER A 19 33.30 -12.50 -29.15
CA SER A 19 33.04 -12.99 -27.78
C SER A 19 32.89 -11.85 -26.77
N GLY A 20 33.70 -10.80 -26.88
CA GLY A 20 33.62 -9.63 -26.00
C GLY A 20 32.31 -8.86 -26.16
N ILE A 21 31.87 -8.65 -27.41
CA ILE A 21 30.58 -8.03 -27.72
C ILE A 21 29.43 -8.90 -27.21
N GLY A 22 29.50 -10.22 -27.43
CA GLY A 22 28.51 -11.17 -26.92
C GLY A 22 28.40 -11.14 -25.40
N PHE A 23 29.53 -11.10 -24.69
CA PHE A 23 29.56 -11.00 -23.23
C PHE A 23 28.96 -9.68 -22.73
N ALA A 24 29.35 -8.55 -23.33
CA ALA A 24 28.81 -7.24 -22.96
C ALA A 24 27.30 -7.17 -23.19
N SER A 25 26.82 -7.62 -24.36
CA SER A 25 25.40 -7.67 -24.70
C SER A 25 24.61 -8.55 -23.73
N ALA A 26 25.12 -9.74 -23.40
CA ALA A 26 24.51 -10.62 -22.41
C ALA A 26 24.46 -9.97 -21.02
N TRP A 27 25.54 -9.30 -20.59
CA TRP A 27 25.61 -8.63 -19.30
C TRP A 27 24.59 -7.49 -19.16
N PHE A 28 24.46 -6.63 -20.19
CA PHE A 28 23.46 -5.58 -20.21
C PHE A 28 22.03 -6.15 -20.29
N GLY A 29 21.82 -7.18 -21.11
CA GLY A 29 20.53 -7.86 -21.23
C GLY A 29 20.07 -8.52 -19.92
N LEU A 30 20.99 -9.14 -19.17
CA LEU A 30 20.72 -9.73 -17.85
C LEU A 30 20.28 -8.68 -16.83
N ARG A 31 20.92 -7.51 -16.82
CA ARG A 31 20.53 -6.40 -15.94
C ARG A 31 19.13 -5.86 -16.27
N ALA A 32 18.84 -5.66 -17.56
CA ALA A 32 17.51 -5.21 -18.00
C ALA A 32 16.42 -6.23 -17.62
N LYS A 33 16.64 -7.52 -17.90
CA LYS A 33 15.72 -8.60 -17.52
C LYS A 33 15.51 -8.69 -16.01
N ARG A 34 16.56 -8.51 -15.22
CA ARG A 34 16.44 -8.49 -13.75
C ARG A 34 15.54 -7.35 -13.28
N GLN A 35 15.74 -6.15 -13.81
CA GLN A 35 14.92 -5.00 -13.47
C GLN A 35 13.45 -5.19 -13.88
N GLU A 36 13.22 -5.78 -15.05
CA GLU A 36 11.88 -6.11 -15.52
C GLU A 36 11.20 -7.17 -14.64
N LEU A 37 11.93 -8.24 -14.27
CA LEU A 37 11.45 -9.24 -13.32
C LEU A 37 11.11 -8.62 -11.97
N GLU A 38 11.98 -7.79 -11.40
CA GLU A 38 11.72 -7.08 -10.14
C GLU A 38 10.45 -6.21 -10.23
N ARG A 39 10.22 -5.55 -11.38
CA ARG A 39 8.98 -4.80 -11.62
C ARG A 39 7.76 -5.71 -11.69
N GLN A 40 7.84 -6.84 -12.41
CA GLN A 40 6.74 -7.80 -12.52
C GLN A 40 6.41 -8.44 -11.16
N PHE A 41 7.42 -8.81 -10.38
CA PHE A 41 7.25 -9.30 -9.01
C PHE A 41 6.61 -8.24 -8.12
N GLY A 42 7.08 -6.99 -8.19
CA GLY A 42 6.47 -5.87 -7.48
C GLY A 42 5.01 -5.67 -7.86
N ALA A 43 4.66 -5.73 -9.15
CA ALA A 43 3.29 -5.61 -9.60
C ALA A 43 2.39 -6.74 -9.06
N LYS A 44 2.83 -8.00 -9.19
CA LYS A 44 2.08 -9.16 -8.66
C LYS A 44 1.91 -9.11 -7.16
N TYR A 45 2.93 -8.70 -6.42
CA TYR A 45 2.85 -8.55 -4.97
C TYR A 45 1.83 -7.47 -4.59
N MET A 46 1.84 -6.33 -5.28
CA MET A 46 0.90 -5.23 -5.03
C MET A 46 -0.54 -5.62 -5.39
N GLU A 47 -0.74 -6.37 -6.47
CA GLU A 47 -2.04 -6.94 -6.84
C GLU A 47 -2.57 -7.88 -5.75
N ARG A 48 -1.74 -8.81 -5.26
CA ARG A 48 -2.12 -9.70 -4.15
C ARG A 48 -2.40 -8.95 -2.86
N LEU A 49 -1.58 -7.95 -2.53
CA LEU A 49 -1.80 -7.10 -1.38
C LEU A 49 -3.12 -6.34 -1.49
N TYR A 50 -3.47 -5.87 -2.69
CA TYR A 50 -4.73 -5.20 -2.98
C TYR A 50 -5.93 -6.14 -2.78
N GLU A 51 -5.89 -7.34 -3.34
CA GLU A 51 -6.94 -8.37 -3.18
C GLU A 51 -7.17 -8.68 -1.70
N LEU A 52 -6.09 -8.90 -0.93
CA LEU A 52 -6.17 -9.17 0.49
C LEU A 52 -6.78 -8.00 1.26
N ARG A 53 -6.39 -6.76 0.96
CA ARG A 53 -6.98 -5.57 1.60
C ARG A 53 -8.45 -5.41 1.29
N LEU A 54 -8.86 -5.63 0.04
CA LEU A 54 -10.28 -5.60 -0.35
C LEU A 54 -11.11 -6.67 0.37
N LYS A 55 -10.52 -7.82 0.69
CA LYS A 55 -11.17 -8.89 1.43
C LYS A 55 -11.26 -8.58 2.93
N GLU A 56 -10.18 -8.10 3.54
CA GLU A 56 -10.07 -7.96 5.00
C GLU A 56 -10.58 -6.62 5.54
N TYR A 57 -10.44 -5.52 4.80
CA TYR A 57 -10.81 -4.18 5.30
C TYR A 57 -12.31 -3.98 5.51
N PRO A 58 -13.23 -4.55 4.70
CA PRO A 58 -14.66 -4.48 4.96
C PRO A 58 -15.06 -4.94 6.37
N VAL A 59 -14.32 -5.89 6.96
CA VAL A 59 -14.54 -6.38 8.33
C VAL A 59 -14.42 -5.24 9.35
N ALA A 60 -13.38 -4.40 9.25
CA ALA A 60 -13.23 -3.24 10.13
C ALA A 60 -14.37 -2.21 9.96
N PHE A 61 -14.91 -2.05 8.75
CA PHE A 61 -16.09 -1.20 8.54
C PHE A 61 -17.33 -1.77 9.24
N GLN A 62 -17.51 -3.09 9.25
CA GLN A 62 -18.61 -3.74 9.97
C GLN A 62 -18.45 -3.63 11.48
N ILE A 63 -17.26 -3.93 12.02
CA ILE A 63 -16.97 -3.82 13.46
C ILE A 63 -17.27 -2.39 13.94
N THR A 64 -16.80 -1.38 13.20
CA THR A 64 -16.97 0.03 13.58
C THR A 64 -18.34 0.62 13.21
N LYS A 65 -19.25 -0.17 12.64
CA LYS A 65 -20.59 0.31 12.27
C LYS A 65 -21.33 0.81 13.51
N GLY A 66 -21.93 2.00 13.39
CA GLY A 66 -22.64 2.66 14.49
C GLY A 66 -21.76 3.55 15.38
N LEU A 67 -20.42 3.53 15.22
CA LEU A 67 -19.52 4.45 15.92
C LEU A 67 -19.23 5.75 15.16
N THR A 68 -19.75 5.89 13.93
CA THR A 68 -19.55 7.10 13.11
C THR A 68 -20.59 8.18 13.36
N VAL A 69 -21.65 7.87 14.09
CA VAL A 69 -22.77 8.79 14.36
C VAL A 69 -23.05 8.73 15.84
N PRO A 70 -23.26 9.87 16.52
CA PRO A 70 -23.66 9.86 17.92
C PRO A 70 -25.00 9.12 18.10
N PRO A 71 -25.22 8.45 19.24
CA PRO A 71 -26.49 7.78 19.50
C PRO A 71 -27.66 8.78 19.49
N LYS A 72 -28.86 8.29 19.12
CA LYS A 72 -30.07 9.11 19.12
C LYS A 72 -30.29 9.76 20.49
N ALA A 73 -30.68 11.04 20.49
CA ALA A 73 -30.88 11.86 21.67
C ALA A 73 -29.65 12.03 22.59
N TRP A 74 -28.42 11.86 22.08
CA TRP A 74 -27.17 11.92 22.87
C TRP A 74 -27.12 10.95 24.05
N LYS A 75 -27.91 9.87 23.99
CA LYS A 75 -27.79 8.77 24.95
C LYS A 75 -26.39 8.17 24.86
N SER A 76 -25.90 7.62 25.96
CA SER A 76 -24.60 6.97 25.97
C SER A 76 -24.60 5.69 25.13
N TYR A 77 -23.43 5.31 24.62
CA TYR A 77 -23.25 3.97 24.06
C TYR A 77 -23.34 2.91 25.17
N GLN A 78 -23.93 1.75 24.86
CA GLN A 78 -23.88 0.58 25.74
C GLN A 78 -22.44 0.07 25.81
N ARG A 79 -21.87 -0.02 27.01
CA ARG A 79 -20.46 -0.39 27.21
C ARG A 79 -20.14 -1.79 26.74
N GLU A 80 -21.04 -2.75 26.94
CA GLU A 80 -20.85 -4.12 26.50
C GLU A 80 -20.66 -4.17 24.98
N ALA A 81 -21.47 -3.40 24.23
CA ALA A 81 -21.33 -3.28 22.78
C ALA A 81 -20.02 -2.58 22.36
N ILE A 82 -19.57 -1.57 23.10
CA ILE A 82 -18.30 -0.89 22.85
C ILE A 82 -17.09 -1.80 23.13
N LEU A 83 -17.13 -2.54 24.24
CA LEU A 83 -16.08 -3.49 24.60
C LEU A 83 -16.02 -4.65 23.61
N GLN A 84 -17.15 -5.13 23.10
CA GLN A 84 -17.14 -6.13 22.03
C GLN A 84 -16.45 -5.59 20.78
N LYS A 85 -16.80 -4.36 20.34
CA LYS A 85 -16.14 -3.72 19.20
C LYS A 85 -14.63 -3.54 19.41
N LYS A 86 -14.20 -3.27 20.65
CA LYS A 86 -12.77 -3.20 21.01
C LYS A 86 -12.10 -4.56 20.80
N ILE A 87 -12.71 -5.64 21.31
CA ILE A 87 -12.19 -7.01 21.19
C ILE A 87 -12.10 -7.37 19.70
N ASP A 88 -13.19 -7.24 18.96
CA ASP A 88 -13.25 -7.58 17.53
C ASP A 88 -12.20 -6.79 16.72
N LEU A 89 -12.05 -5.49 17.00
CA LEU A 89 -11.08 -4.64 16.29
C LEU A 89 -9.64 -4.99 16.66
N SER A 90 -9.40 -5.41 17.90
CA SER A 90 -8.10 -5.88 18.37
C SER A 90 -7.73 -7.23 17.74
N GLU A 91 -8.67 -8.16 17.66
CA GLU A 91 -8.47 -9.44 16.99
C GLU A 91 -8.20 -9.26 15.49
N TRP A 92 -9.00 -8.41 14.83
CA TRP A 92 -8.83 -8.08 13.43
C TRP A 92 -7.42 -7.53 13.14
N ILE A 93 -6.95 -6.53 13.89
CA ILE A 93 -5.62 -5.94 13.64
C ILE A 93 -4.47 -6.87 14.04
N ASN A 94 -4.66 -7.76 15.01
CA ASN A 94 -3.62 -8.74 15.38
C ASN A 94 -3.60 -9.96 14.45
N GLY A 95 -4.63 -10.15 13.63
CA GLY A 95 -4.71 -11.18 12.61
C GLY A 95 -4.10 -10.74 11.27
N THR A 96 -4.63 -11.32 10.19
CA THR A 96 -4.17 -11.07 8.81
C THR A 96 -4.17 -9.59 8.44
N ALA A 97 -5.14 -8.82 8.94
CA ALA A 97 -5.25 -7.41 8.61
C ALA A 97 -4.04 -6.59 9.08
N GLY A 98 -3.44 -6.92 10.22
CA GLY A 98 -2.22 -6.25 10.70
C GLY A 98 -1.00 -6.46 9.82
N LEU A 99 -0.91 -7.61 9.16
CA LEU A 99 0.19 -7.95 8.27
C LEU A 99 0.13 -7.20 6.94
N ILE A 100 -1.09 -6.93 6.46
CA ILE A 100 -1.32 -6.27 5.17
C ILE A 100 -1.57 -4.76 5.31
N ALA A 101 -1.83 -4.28 6.52
CA ALA A 101 -2.13 -2.87 6.79
C ALA A 101 -0.92 -1.97 6.61
N SER A 102 -1.12 -0.80 6.02
CA SER A 102 -0.09 0.24 6.04
C SER A 102 0.15 0.77 7.46
N ALA A 103 1.31 1.40 7.65
CA ALA A 103 1.64 2.08 8.89
C ALA A 103 0.59 3.14 9.28
N ASP A 104 -0.06 3.79 8.31
CA ASP A 104 -1.11 4.79 8.57
C ASP A 104 -2.36 4.18 9.20
N VAL A 105 -2.81 3.03 8.68
CA VAL A 105 -3.92 2.27 9.25
C VAL A 105 -3.58 1.80 10.66
N ILE A 106 -2.37 1.27 10.87
CA ILE A 106 -1.90 0.83 12.19
C ILE A 106 -1.84 2.01 13.18
N ARG A 107 -1.38 3.19 12.76
CA ARG A 107 -1.37 4.40 13.58
C ARG A 107 -2.78 4.90 13.91
N ALA A 108 -3.75 4.72 13.02
CA ALA A 108 -5.13 5.14 13.23
C ALA A 108 -5.93 4.18 14.15
N VAL A 109 -5.68 2.86 14.09
CA VAL A 109 -6.46 1.88 14.84
C VAL A 109 -6.09 1.81 16.34
N ARG A 110 -4.80 1.97 16.69
CA ARG A 110 -4.35 1.85 18.08
C ARG A 110 -5.00 2.86 19.04
N PRO A 111 -5.09 4.17 18.70
CA PRO A 111 -5.79 5.13 19.56
C PRO A 111 -7.29 4.82 19.68
N LEU A 112 -7.91 4.27 18.64
CA LEU A 112 -9.31 3.88 18.68
C LEU A 112 -9.53 2.72 19.67
N ILE A 113 -8.75 1.65 19.58
CA ILE A 113 -8.82 0.50 20.52
C ILE A 113 -8.64 0.98 21.97
N SER A 114 -7.65 1.84 22.21
CA SER A 114 -7.41 2.45 23.52
C SER A 114 -8.64 3.23 24.03
N THR A 115 -9.24 4.05 23.16
CA THR A 115 -10.41 4.87 23.51
C THR A 115 -11.66 4.02 23.77
N LEU A 116 -11.88 2.95 23.01
CA LEU A 116 -13.00 2.02 23.24
C LEU A 116 -12.86 1.25 24.57
N GLY A 117 -11.63 1.04 25.04
CA GLY A 117 -11.36 0.41 26.34
C GLY A 117 -11.44 1.34 27.55
N ALA A 118 -11.64 2.64 27.35
CA ALA A 118 -11.67 3.60 28.45
C ALA A 118 -12.89 3.38 29.36
N PRO A 119 -12.74 3.58 30.70
CA PRO A 119 -13.88 3.55 31.61
C PRO A 119 -14.85 4.71 31.34
N TYR A 120 -16.05 4.61 31.87
CA TYR A 120 -17.02 5.70 31.84
C TYR A 120 -16.45 6.96 32.49
N GLY A 121 -16.72 8.11 31.86
CA GLY A 121 -16.35 9.40 32.43
C GLY A 121 -17.42 9.97 33.36
N ASN A 122 -18.66 9.47 33.32
CA ASN A 122 -19.73 9.94 34.20
C ASN A 122 -20.59 8.78 34.71
N GLY A 123 -20.23 8.20 35.86
CA GLY A 123 -20.96 7.08 36.45
C GLY A 123 -21.06 5.89 35.49
N ASN A 124 -22.27 5.59 35.02
CA ASN A 124 -22.58 4.49 34.11
C ASN A 124 -22.65 4.90 32.62
N GLU A 125 -22.16 6.09 32.28
CA GLU A 125 -22.24 6.63 30.92
C GLU A 125 -20.92 7.23 30.42
N TYR A 126 -20.65 7.06 29.13
CA TYR A 126 -19.64 7.82 28.41
C TYR A 126 -20.02 9.29 28.33
N GLN A 127 -19.07 10.16 28.63
CA GLN A 127 -19.20 11.60 28.43
C GLN A 127 -19.26 11.94 26.94
N LYS A 128 -19.88 13.08 26.60
CA LYS A 128 -19.94 13.60 25.23
C LYS A 128 -18.56 13.71 24.58
N ALA A 129 -17.55 14.18 25.31
CA ALA A 129 -16.17 14.27 24.82
C ALA A 129 -15.57 12.89 24.48
N GLN A 130 -15.84 11.86 25.29
CA GLN A 130 -15.41 10.49 24.99
C GLN A 130 -16.09 9.96 23.73
N MET A 131 -17.40 10.16 23.59
CA MET A 131 -18.15 9.74 22.41
C MET A 131 -17.66 10.44 21.14
N GLN A 132 -17.43 11.75 21.20
CA GLN A 132 -16.87 12.52 20.08
C GLN A 132 -15.48 12.03 19.69
N LYS A 133 -14.63 11.69 20.66
CA LYS A 133 -13.31 11.12 20.41
C LYS A 133 -13.40 9.74 19.75
N MET A 134 -14.33 8.88 20.17
CA MET A 134 -14.57 7.59 19.51
C MET A 134 -15.00 7.78 18.05
N ILE A 135 -15.91 8.73 17.81
CA ILE A 135 -16.41 9.04 16.47
C ILE A 135 -15.29 9.57 15.57
N SER A 136 -14.51 10.54 16.03
CA SER A 136 -13.43 11.13 15.24
C SER A 136 -12.36 10.12 14.87
N LEU A 137 -11.93 9.28 15.82
CA LEU A 137 -10.97 8.20 15.59
C LEU A 137 -11.53 7.13 14.65
N THR A 138 -12.82 6.83 14.74
CA THR A 138 -13.49 5.89 13.81
C THR A 138 -13.50 6.44 12.38
N ILE A 139 -13.82 7.73 12.21
CA ILE A 139 -13.79 8.39 10.91
C ILE A 139 -12.37 8.40 10.33
N GLN A 140 -11.38 8.71 11.18
CA GLN A 140 -9.97 8.69 10.78
C GLN A 140 -9.54 7.30 10.32
N LEU A 141 -9.82 6.24 11.09
CA LEU A 141 -9.52 4.86 10.70
C LEU A 141 -10.15 4.53 9.34
N ARG A 142 -11.44 4.82 9.16
CA ARG A 142 -12.16 4.56 7.90
C ARG A 142 -11.57 5.32 6.72
N ARG A 143 -11.09 6.54 6.95
CA ARG A 143 -10.41 7.34 5.93
C ARG A 143 -9.09 6.68 5.53
N GLU A 144 -8.24 6.31 6.49
CA GLU A 144 -6.95 5.68 6.19
C GLU A 144 -7.13 4.32 5.51
N LEU A 145 -8.13 3.51 5.91
CA LEU A 145 -8.46 2.26 5.21
C LEU A 145 -8.79 2.48 3.73
N ARG A 146 -9.61 3.49 3.41
CA ARG A 146 -9.91 3.82 2.00
C ARG A 146 -8.67 4.35 1.28
N ARG A 147 -7.91 5.20 1.96
CA ARG A 147 -6.70 5.79 1.40
C ARG A 147 -5.66 4.75 1.04
N ASP A 148 -5.51 3.74 1.89
CA ASP A 148 -4.57 2.64 1.71
C ASP A 148 -4.96 1.71 0.53
N VAL A 149 -6.26 1.69 0.17
CA VAL A 149 -6.75 1.07 -1.07
C VAL A 149 -6.59 2.03 -2.26
N GLN A 150 -6.81 3.34 -2.08
CA GLN A 150 -6.70 4.36 -3.14
C GLN A 150 -5.26 4.66 -3.59
N PHE A 151 -4.28 4.64 -2.69
CA PHE A 151 -2.87 4.86 -3.06
C PHE A 151 -2.36 3.80 -4.04
N LEU A 152 -2.93 2.59 -4.00
CA LEU A 152 -2.64 1.52 -4.95
C LEU A 152 -3.15 1.86 -6.36
N HIS A 153 -4.29 2.57 -6.48
CA HIS A 153 -4.80 3.05 -7.77
C HIS A 153 -3.97 4.22 -8.35
N ARG A 154 -3.41 5.10 -7.50
CA ARG A 154 -2.56 6.21 -7.97
C ARG A 154 -1.19 5.74 -8.46
N SER A 155 -0.64 4.64 -7.92
CA SER A 155 0.57 4.02 -8.46
C SER A 155 0.37 3.44 -9.86
N ASP A 156 -0.84 2.98 -10.20
CA ASP A 156 -1.18 2.56 -11.57
C ASP A 156 -1.30 3.76 -12.51
N ASP A 157 -1.90 4.86 -12.04
CA ASP A 157 -2.12 6.06 -12.85
C ASP A 157 -0.80 6.80 -13.17
N SER A 158 0.12 6.82 -12.20
CA SER A 158 1.47 7.39 -12.40
C SER A 158 2.40 6.49 -13.22
N ARG A 159 2.15 5.17 -13.29
CA ARG A 159 2.79 4.26 -14.26
C ARG A 159 2.28 4.49 -15.68
N LYS A 160 0.96 4.68 -15.87
CA LYS A 160 0.39 5.08 -17.16
C LYS A 160 0.95 6.41 -17.66
N ARG A 161 1.08 7.41 -16.78
CA ARG A 161 1.64 8.73 -17.12
C ARG A 161 3.16 8.74 -17.39
N ARG A 162 3.93 7.76 -16.91
CA ARG A 162 5.40 7.69 -17.10
C ARG A 162 5.88 6.68 -18.15
N GLY A 163 4.99 6.25 -19.03
CA GLY A 163 5.39 5.59 -20.26
C GLY A 163 5.54 4.08 -20.14
N GLU A 164 4.41 3.40 -20.11
CA GLU A 164 4.30 2.07 -20.75
C GLU A 164 4.26 2.18 -22.29
N TYR A 165 4.14 3.40 -22.82
CA TYR A 165 4.55 3.81 -24.16
C TYR A 165 5.35 5.11 -23.99
N GLY A 166 6.56 5.21 -24.53
CA GLY A 166 7.51 6.31 -24.28
C GLY A 166 7.08 7.67 -24.81
N GLU A 167 5.96 8.21 -24.35
CA GLU A 167 5.53 9.60 -24.52
C GLU A 167 5.35 10.23 -23.15
N VAL A 168 6.13 11.27 -22.90
CA VAL A 168 5.90 12.22 -21.81
C VAL A 168 4.62 12.95 -22.19
N VAL A 169 3.50 12.61 -21.56
CA VAL A 169 2.30 13.46 -21.64
C VAL A 169 2.57 14.67 -20.76
N GLU A 170 3.01 15.77 -21.37
CA GLU A 170 3.00 17.09 -20.73
C GLU A 170 1.56 17.39 -20.30
N ASP A 171 1.37 17.67 -19.02
CA ASP A 171 0.08 18.04 -18.44
C ASP A 171 -0.19 19.52 -18.81
N PRO A 172 -1.17 19.84 -19.68
CA PRO A 172 -1.37 21.21 -20.18
C PRO A 172 -1.95 22.18 -19.13
N ASN A 173 -2.14 21.75 -17.88
CA ASN A 173 -2.71 22.56 -16.81
C ASN A 173 -1.70 22.99 -15.73
N LEU A 174 -0.39 22.87 -15.98
CA LEU A 174 0.64 23.28 -15.02
C LEU A 174 1.12 24.74 -15.17
N GLU A 175 0.57 25.50 -16.12
CA GLU A 175 0.75 26.95 -16.15
C GLU A 175 -0.55 27.64 -15.74
N VAL A 176 -0.52 28.25 -14.56
CA VAL A 176 -0.92 29.64 -14.24
C VAL A 176 -1.24 29.66 -12.76
N ASN A 177 -0.25 30.06 -11.97
CA ASN A 177 -0.37 31.00 -10.84
C ASN A 177 1.03 31.19 -10.25
N ALA A 178 1.83 31.99 -10.94
CA ALA A 178 2.92 32.76 -10.35
C ALA A 178 2.39 34.15 -10.01
#